data_AF-A0A9W4WAN6-F1
#
_entry.id   AF-A0A9W4WAN6-F1
#
_cell.length_a   1.000
_cell.length_b   1.000
_cell.length_c   1.000
_cell.angle_alpha   90.00
_cell.angle_beta   90.00
_cell.angle_gamma   90.00
#
_symmetry.space_group_name_H-M   'P 1'
#
loop_
_entity.id
_entity.type
_entity.pdbx_description
1 polymer ?
#
loop_
_entity_poly.entity_id
_entity_poly.type
_entity_poly.pdbx_seq_one_letter_code
_entity_poly.pdbx_strand_id
1 'polypeptide(L)'
;MQRDWKKALTLANVEYAEPYSLRHSSIVRGLTKGLPVRLVAAAHDTSIAMIEKHYSAYIVDATEDMLRNAITPLAAPPADVIPMWKPRS
;
A
#
# COMPACT_ATOMS: atom_id res chain seq x y z
N MET A 1 1.86 -28.27 -11.89
CA MET A 1 1.51 -26.83 -11.80
C MET A 1 0.07 -26.54 -12.24
N GLN A 2 -0.33 -26.74 -13.51
CA GLN A 2 -1.72 -26.40 -13.93
C GLN A 2 -2.82 -27.17 -13.17
N ARG A 3 -2.60 -28.44 -12.81
CA ARG A 3 -3.55 -29.25 -12.02
C ARG A 3 -3.77 -28.71 -10.61
N ASP A 4 -2.69 -28.32 -9.94
CA ASP A 4 -2.75 -27.82 -8.56
C ASP A 4 -3.32 -26.40 -8.51
N TRP A 5 -3.03 -25.59 -9.54
CA TRP A 5 -3.63 -24.27 -9.71
C TRP A 5 -5.15 -24.33 -9.84
N LYS A 6 -5.68 -25.24 -10.68
CA LYS A 6 -7.13 -25.44 -10.81
C LYS A 6 -7.77 -25.83 -9.48
N LYS A 7 -7.14 -26.71 -8.70
CA LYS A 7 -7.62 -27.07 -7.36
C LYS A 7 -7.66 -25.87 -6.42
N ALA A 8 -6.61 -25.04 -6.44
CA ALA A 8 -6.57 -23.82 -5.62
C ALA A 8 -7.68 -22.84 -6.01
N LEU A 9 -7.94 -22.66 -7.31
CA LEU A 9 -9.05 -21.84 -7.81
C LEU A 9 -10.42 -22.38 -7.35
N THR A 10 -10.63 -23.69 -7.45
CA THR A 10 -11.87 -24.34 -6.97
C THR A 10 -12.05 -24.16 -5.46
N LEU A 11 -11.00 -24.35 -4.66
CA LEU A 11 -11.05 -24.16 -3.20
C LEU A 11 -11.31 -22.70 -2.81
N ALA A 12 -10.78 -21.75 -3.59
CA ALA A 12 -10.98 -20.31 -3.38
C ALA A 12 -12.30 -19.79 -3.95
N ASN A 13 -13.12 -20.63 -4.61
CA ASN A 13 -14.33 -20.24 -5.34
C ASN A 13 -14.09 -19.11 -6.37
N VAL A 14 -12.96 -19.19 -7.08
CA VAL A 14 -12.59 -18.25 -8.15
C VAL A 14 -12.70 -18.95 -9.49
N GLU A 15 -13.47 -18.38 -10.43
CA GLU A 15 -13.70 -18.95 -11.76
C GLU A 15 -12.40 -19.04 -12.57
N TYR A 16 -11.65 -17.95 -12.62
CA TYR A 16 -10.35 -17.88 -13.27
C TYR A 16 -9.49 -16.79 -12.65
N ALA A 17 -8.24 -17.13 -12.36
CA ALA A 17 -7.18 -16.16 -12.17
C ALA A 17 -5.92 -16.68 -12.84
N GLU A 18 -5.17 -15.77 -13.44
CA GLU A 18 -3.87 -16.04 -14.02
C GLU A 18 -2.81 -15.85 -12.91
N PRO A 19 -1.89 -16.80 -12.66
CA PRO A 19 -0.97 -16.71 -11.51
C PRO A 19 -0.15 -15.41 -11.46
N TYR A 20 0.25 -14.87 -12.60
CA TYR A 20 1.02 -13.63 -12.68
C TYR A 20 0.22 -12.39 -12.25
N SER A 21 -1.11 -12.40 -12.41
CA SER A 21 -2.00 -11.36 -11.87
C SER A 21 -1.94 -11.25 -10.34
N LEU A 22 -1.70 -12.37 -9.64
CA LEU A 22 -1.49 -12.36 -8.19
C LEU A 22 -0.14 -11.75 -7.80
N ARG A 23 0.92 -12.02 -8.57
CA ARG A 23 2.22 -11.35 -8.40
C ARG A 23 2.06 -9.85 -8.57
N HIS A 24 1.35 -9.41 -9.62
CA HIS A 24 1.08 -8.00 -9.86
C HIS A 24 0.35 -7.36 -8.67
N SER A 25 -0.75 -8.00 -8.22
CA SER A 25 -1.53 -7.51 -7.08
C SER A 25 -0.73 -7.44 -5.78
N SER A 26 0.17 -8.40 -5.55
CA SER A 26 1.05 -8.42 -4.38
C SER A 26 2.06 -7.28 -4.40
N ILE A 27 2.72 -7.03 -5.54
CA ILE A 27 3.67 -5.92 -5.70
C ILE A 27 2.97 -4.59 -5.42
N VAL A 28 1.84 -4.33 -6.08
CA VAL A 28 1.08 -3.07 -5.91
C VAL A 28 0.70 -2.87 -4.45
N ARG A 29 0.18 -3.90 -3.78
CA ARG A 29 -0.18 -3.81 -2.36
C ARG A 29 1.00 -3.54 -1.44
N GLY A 30 2.17 -4.10 -1.73
CA GLY A 30 3.38 -3.81 -0.96
C GLY A 30 3.81 -2.34 -1.10
N LEU A 31 3.80 -1.84 -2.34
CA LEU A 31 4.19 -0.46 -2.64
C LEU A 31 3.19 0.56 -2.07
N THR A 32 1.88 0.33 -2.21
CA THR A 32 0.86 1.25 -1.68
C THR A 32 0.81 1.28 -0.15
N LYS A 33 1.36 0.26 0.52
CA LYS A 33 1.56 0.26 1.97
C LYS A 33 2.89 0.89 2.41
N GLY A 34 3.66 1.46 1.49
CA GLY A 34 4.93 2.11 1.79
C GLY A 34 6.07 1.15 2.12
N LEU A 35 5.98 -0.13 1.72
CA LEU A 35 7.12 -1.04 1.91
C LEU A 35 8.32 -0.59 1.06
N PRO A 36 9.56 -0.72 1.57
CA PRO A 36 10.74 -0.37 0.80
C PRO A 36 10.80 -1.14 -0.53
N VAL A 37 11.05 -0.43 -1.64
CA VAL A 37 11.10 -1.02 -2.99
C VAL A 37 12.07 -2.20 -3.08
N ARG A 38 13.22 -2.11 -2.38
CA ARG A 38 14.20 -3.21 -2.31
C ARG A 38 13.63 -4.48 -1.68
N LEU A 39 12.82 -4.34 -0.63
CA LEU A 39 12.17 -5.46 0.05
C LEU A 39 11.15 -6.13 -0.86
N VAL A 40 10.31 -5.32 -1.52
CA VAL A 40 9.32 -5.82 -2.50
C VAL A 40 10.00 -6.54 -3.65
N ALA A 41 11.12 -6.01 -4.16
CA ALA A 41 11.91 -6.65 -5.21
C ALA A 41 12.46 -8.02 -4.78
N ALA A 42 13.05 -8.11 -3.59
CA ALA A 42 13.58 -9.35 -3.05
C ALA A 42 12.49 -10.41 -2.81
N ALA A 43 11.32 -10.01 -2.30
CA ALA A 43 10.19 -10.90 -2.04
C ALA A 43 9.56 -11.48 -3.32
N HIS A 44 9.75 -10.84 -4.47
CA HIS A 44 9.13 -11.22 -5.74
C HIS A 44 10.11 -11.69 -6.80
N ASP A 45 11.37 -11.94 -6.44
CA ASP A 45 12.42 -12.36 -7.37
C ASP A 45 12.45 -11.46 -8.62
N THR A 46 12.72 -10.18 -8.38
CA THR A 46 12.82 -9.15 -9.43
C THR A 46 13.81 -8.08 -9.03
N SER A 47 14.09 -7.17 -9.97
CA SER A 47 14.99 -6.05 -9.74
C SER A 47 14.22 -4.78 -9.41
N ILE A 48 14.90 -3.87 -8.68
CA ILE A 48 14.37 -2.52 -8.44
C ILE A 48 14.05 -1.83 -9.76
N ALA A 49 14.97 -1.89 -10.73
CA ALA A 49 14.77 -1.28 -12.05
C ALA A 49 13.52 -1.79 -12.77
N MET A 50 13.20 -3.09 -12.65
CA MET A 50 11.97 -3.64 -13.23
C MET A 50 10.74 -3.12 -12.49
N ILE A 51 10.78 -3.01 -11.15
CA ILE A 51 9.67 -2.45 -10.38
C ILE A 51 9.44 -0.99 -10.74
N GLU A 52 10.48 -0.16 -10.73
CA GLU A 52 10.39 1.26 -11.07
C GLU A 52 9.79 1.43 -12.47
N LYS A 53 10.25 0.67 -13.46
CA LYS A 53 9.72 0.75 -14.82
C LYS A 53 8.20 0.49 -14.92
N HIS A 54 7.63 -0.41 -14.11
CA HIS A 54 6.24 -0.85 -14.25
C HIS A 54 5.28 -0.29 -13.19
N TYR A 55 5.80 0.17 -12.05
CA TYR A 55 5.00 0.52 -10.88
C TYR A 55 5.32 1.90 -10.29
N SER A 56 6.10 2.73 -10.99
CA SER A 56 6.48 4.07 -10.51
C SER A 56 5.32 4.90 -9.97
N ALA A 57 4.15 4.87 -10.64
CA ALA A 57 2.98 5.64 -10.19
C ALA A 57 2.57 5.31 -8.74
N TYR A 58 2.51 4.03 -8.40
CA TYR A 58 2.14 3.57 -7.05
C TYR A 58 3.19 3.87 -5.99
N ILE A 59 4.46 3.99 -6.39
CA ILE A 59 5.54 4.39 -5.49
C ILE A 59 5.36 5.87 -5.12
N VAL A 60 5.17 6.73 -6.12
CA VAL A 60 5.01 8.18 -5.92
C VAL A 60 3.84 8.43 -4.97
N ASP A 61 2.65 7.93 -5.30
CA ASP A 61 1.44 8.17 -4.49
C ASP A 61 1.63 7.75 -3.02
N ALA A 62 2.19 6.56 -2.78
CA ALA A 62 2.42 6.06 -1.43
C ALA A 62 3.49 6.88 -0.68
N THR A 63 4.56 7.29 -1.36
CA THR A 63 5.63 8.08 -0.73
C THR A 63 5.20 9.50 -0.43
N GLU A 64 4.32 10.10 -1.22
CA GLU A 64 3.72 11.41 -0.93
C GLU A 64 2.87 11.36 0.35
N ASP A 65 2.07 10.31 0.53
CA ASP A 65 1.30 10.12 1.77
C ASP A 65 2.21 9.90 2.99
N MET A 66 3.29 9.13 2.83
CA MET A 66 4.30 8.96 3.88
C MET A 66 5.00 10.29 4.21
N LEU A 67 5.37 11.06 3.20
CA LEU A 67 6.01 12.36 3.36
C LEU A 67 5.10 13.34 4.11
N ARG A 68 3.82 13.40 3.71
CA ARG A 68 2.81 14.24 4.38
C ARG A 68 2.72 13.95 5.87
N ASN A 69 2.78 12.67 6.25
CA ASN A 69 2.75 12.24 7.65
C ASN A 69 4.06 12.51 8.41
N ALA A 70 5.19 12.56 7.71
CA ALA A 70 6.50 12.82 8.31
C ALA A 70 6.80 14.32 8.49
N ILE A 71 6.12 15.21 7.76
CA ILE A 71 6.32 16.66 7.84
C ILE A 71 5.82 17.19 9.19
N THR A 72 6.68 17.92 9.89
CA THR A 72 6.31 18.65 11.11
C THR A 72 5.41 19.85 10.77
N PRO A 73 4.23 20.00 11.38
CA PRO A 73 3.36 21.15 11.14
C PRO A 73 4.05 22.47 11.51
N LEU A 74 4.02 23.46 10.61
CA LEU A 74 4.60 24.79 10.84
C LEU A 74 3.67 25.72 11.63
N ALA A 75 2.38 25.41 11.68
CA ALA A 75 1.40 26.16 12.47
C ALA A 75 1.14 25.43 13.80
N ALA A 76 0.90 26.21 14.87
CA ALA A 76 0.38 25.66 16.09
C ALA A 76 -0.94 24.92 15.80
N PRO A 77 -1.20 23.75 16.43
CA PRO A 77 -2.49 23.10 16.29
C PRO A 77 -3.59 24.09 16.68
N PRO A 78 -4.76 24.05 16.01
CA PRO A 78 -5.87 24.94 16.36
C PRO A 78 -6.15 24.80 17.86
N ALA A 79 -6.17 25.93 18.57
CA ALA A 79 -6.45 25.93 20.00
C ALA A 79 -7.79 25.23 20.25
N ASP A 80 -7.83 24.32 21.23
CA ASP A 80 -9.08 23.74 21.68
C ASP A 80 -10.06 24.86 22.00
N VAL A 81 -11.21 24.89 21.30
CA VAL A 81 -12.29 25.82 21.59
C VAL A 81 -12.94 25.34 22.89
N ILE A 82 -12.36 25.74 24.03
CA ILE A 82 -12.95 25.53 25.34
C ILE A 82 -14.12 26.52 25.45
N PRO A 83 -15.39 26.06 25.54
CA PRO A 83 -16.50 26.97 25.72
C PRO A 83 -16.30 27.75 27.03
N MET A 84 -16.26 29.08 26.91
CA MET A 84 -16.02 30.02 28.01
C MET A 84 -17.08 29.93 29.13
N TRP A 85 -18.22 29.29 28.86
CA TRP A 85 -19.35 29.23 29.77
C TRP A 85 -19.70 27.80 30.17
N LYS A 86 -19.64 27.52 31.48
CA LYS A 86 -20.29 26.37 32.12
C LYS A 86 -21.50 26.89 32.90
N PRO A 87 -22.74 26.51 32.58
CA PRO A 87 -23.89 26.91 33.39
C PRO A 87 -23.73 26.33 34.80
N ARG A 88 -23.89 27.17 35.82
CA ARG A 88 -23.98 26.70 37.22
C ARG A 88 -25.34 26.03 37.40
N SER A 89 -25.31 24.81 37.95
CA SER A 89 -26.45 24.07 38.47
C SER A 89 -27.21 24.85 39.53
#